data_AF-A0A414ASS8-F1
#
_entry.id   AF-A0A414ASS8-F1
#
_cell.length_a   1.000
_cell.length_b   1.000
_cell.length_c   1.000
_cell.angle_alpha   90.00
_cell.angle_beta   90.00
_cell.angle_gamma   90.00
#
_symmetry.space_group_name_H-M   'P 1'
#
loop_
_entity.id
_entity.type
_entity.pdbx_description
1 polymer ?
#
loop_
_entity_poly.entity_id
_entity_poly.type
_entity_poly.pdbx_seq_one_letter_code
_entity_poly.pdbx_strand_id
1 'polypeptide(L)'
;MEVCILAGVTTEKEEIRLDKKVTVKSIATWATGAQRKTTIGDISIPPKGTVLLTREEIIAQAQNGNKLLTGLDGLGSHATWYIDDNYTRNELSFDQENSKQNVLTNEEIKRIFDLKTQKAFEDNIKKSIVTRAEMAFLMSEVKDMGINDYNKIAFCIEYTGIKP
;
A
#
# COMPACT_ATOMS: atom_id res chain seq x y z
N MET A 1 40.19 -5.61 -36.65
CA MET A 1 40.61 -5.82 -35.26
C MET A 1 39.78 -4.89 -34.42
N GLU A 2 38.65 -5.39 -33.94
CA GLU A 2 37.77 -4.73 -32.97
C GLU A 2 38.49 -4.58 -31.64
N VAL A 3 38.31 -3.43 -30.99
CA VAL A 3 38.35 -3.33 -29.54
C VAL A 3 37.15 -2.48 -29.11
N CYS A 4 36.07 -3.17 -28.73
CA CYS A 4 34.96 -2.62 -27.97
C CYS A 4 35.46 -2.17 -26.59
N ILE A 5 35.27 -0.90 -26.26
CA ILE A 5 35.39 -0.42 -24.88
C ILE A 5 34.00 -0.46 -24.28
N LEU A 6 33.78 -1.46 -23.41
CA LEU A 6 32.62 -1.54 -22.53
C LEU A 6 32.64 -0.36 -21.57
N ALA A 7 31.68 0.55 -21.71
CA ALA A 7 31.36 1.55 -20.70
C ALA A 7 30.88 0.81 -19.44
N GLY A 8 31.70 0.86 -18.39
CA GLY A 8 31.34 0.32 -17.08
C GLY A 8 30.11 1.03 -16.53
N VAL A 9 29.02 0.28 -16.38
CA VAL A 9 27.91 0.65 -15.52
C VAL A 9 28.42 0.55 -14.09
N THR A 10 28.70 1.69 -13.46
CA THR A 10 28.91 1.76 -12.01
C THR A 10 27.56 1.57 -11.34
N THR A 11 27.18 0.32 -11.10
CA THR A 11 26.13 0.01 -10.12
C THR A 11 26.71 0.33 -8.75
N GLU A 12 26.44 1.52 -8.23
CA GLU A 12 26.65 1.78 -6.80
C GLU A 12 25.81 0.74 -6.05
N LYS A 13 26.47 -0.30 -5.53
CA LYS A 13 25.87 -1.20 -4.56
C LYS A 13 25.58 -0.35 -3.33
N GLU A 14 24.35 0.15 -3.20
CA GLU A 14 23.90 0.68 -1.92
C GLU A 14 24.20 -0.37 -0.86
N GLU A 15 25.00 0.00 0.13
CA GLU A 15 25.27 -0.87 1.27
C GLU A 15 23.94 -1.15 1.98
N ILE A 16 23.50 -2.41 1.93
CA ILE A 16 22.22 -2.83 2.47
C ILE A 16 22.32 -2.80 4.00
N ARG A 17 21.81 -1.71 4.57
CA ARG A 17 21.78 -1.45 6.01
C ARG A 17 20.39 -1.73 6.59
N LEU A 18 20.30 -2.64 7.56
CA LEU A 18 19.04 -3.01 8.22
C LEU A 18 18.56 -1.95 9.23
N ASP A 19 19.50 -1.17 9.77
CA ASP A 19 19.25 -0.05 10.68
C ASP A 19 18.76 1.21 9.95
N LYS A 20 18.80 1.21 8.60
CA LYS A 20 18.26 2.29 7.77
C LYS A 20 16.77 2.47 8.10
N LYS A 21 16.40 3.70 8.44
CA LYS A 21 14.99 4.08 8.59
C LYS A 21 14.38 4.30 7.22
N VAL A 22 13.23 3.68 7.00
CA VAL A 22 12.44 3.80 5.77
C VAL A 22 11.01 4.19 6.12
N THR A 23 10.33 4.79 5.16
CA THR A 23 8.98 5.32 5.35
C THR A 23 7.95 4.21 5.20
N VAL A 24 7.03 4.12 6.14
CA VAL A 24 5.82 3.29 6.05
C VAL A 24 4.60 4.22 6.04
N LYS A 25 3.69 4.02 5.08
CA LYS A 25 2.50 4.85 4.88
C LYS A 25 1.25 4.05 5.22
N SER A 26 0.26 4.65 5.86
CA SER A 26 -1.03 4.01 6.13
C SER A 26 -2.13 4.59 5.24
N ILE A 27 -2.99 3.73 4.69
CA ILE A 27 -4.21 4.18 3.97
C ILE A 27 -5.42 4.33 4.91
N ALA A 28 -5.32 3.88 6.16
CA ALA A 28 -6.45 3.94 7.09
C ALA A 28 -6.82 5.38 7.47
N THR A 29 -8.11 5.67 7.57
CA THR A 29 -8.65 6.97 8.02
C THR A 29 -8.68 7.12 9.54
N TRP A 30 -8.08 6.18 10.28
CA TRP A 30 -7.89 6.21 11.72
C TRP A 30 -6.44 5.88 12.07
N ALA A 31 -6.03 6.17 13.32
CA ALA A 31 -4.71 5.81 13.79
C ALA A 31 -4.55 4.27 13.83
N THR A 32 -3.50 3.77 13.21
CA THR A 32 -3.19 2.34 13.16
C THR A 32 -1.90 2.08 13.90
N GLY A 33 -1.78 0.92 14.53
CA GLY A 33 -0.59 0.62 15.31
C GLY A 33 -0.39 -0.87 15.56
N ALA A 34 0.84 -1.19 15.94
CA ALA A 34 1.27 -2.54 16.30
C ALA A 34 2.38 -2.45 17.35
N GLN A 35 2.43 -3.41 18.26
CA GLN A 35 3.55 -3.51 19.20
C GLN A 35 4.83 -3.81 18.43
N ARG A 36 5.93 -3.12 18.78
CA ARG A 36 7.25 -3.35 18.17
C ARG A 36 7.75 -4.77 18.41
N LYS A 37 8.53 -5.31 17.46
CA LYS A 37 9.11 -6.66 17.55
C LYS A 37 10.59 -6.66 17.90
N THR A 38 11.34 -5.64 17.47
CA THR A 38 12.79 -5.52 17.73
C THR A 38 13.10 -4.80 19.05
N THR A 39 12.17 -3.97 19.52
CA THR A 39 12.37 -3.04 20.64
C THR A 39 11.11 -2.92 21.48
N ILE A 40 11.21 -2.28 22.65
CA ILE A 40 10.06 -2.02 23.53
C ILE A 40 9.27 -0.81 23.01
N GLY A 41 7.94 -0.91 23.04
CA GLY A 41 7.01 0.16 22.71
C GLY A 41 6.11 -0.19 21.53
N ASP A 42 5.35 0.81 21.08
CA ASP A 42 4.37 0.66 20.01
C ASP A 42 4.75 1.47 18.77
N ILE A 43 4.34 0.96 17.62
CA ILE A 43 4.27 1.70 16.36
C ILE A 43 2.88 2.32 16.32
N SER A 44 2.81 3.64 16.09
CA SER A 44 1.57 4.35 15.83
C SER A 44 1.74 5.19 14.57
N ILE A 45 0.86 4.96 13.59
CA ILE A 45 0.76 5.74 12.36
C ILE A 45 -0.55 6.52 12.41
N PRO A 46 -0.51 7.86 12.30
CA PRO A 46 -1.73 8.66 12.28
C PRO A 46 -2.59 8.37 11.03
N PRO A 47 -3.86 8.80 11.02
CA PRO A 47 -4.75 8.65 9.86
C PRO A 47 -4.11 9.16 8.56
N LYS A 48 -4.12 8.34 7.50
CA LYS A 48 -3.47 8.62 6.20
C LYS A 48 -1.99 9.06 6.32
N GLY A 49 -1.36 8.72 7.44
CA GLY A 49 -0.07 9.26 7.84
C GLY A 49 1.10 8.38 7.43
N THR A 50 2.28 8.82 7.85
CA THR A 50 3.53 8.09 7.64
C THR A 50 4.31 7.99 8.94
N VAL A 51 5.17 6.98 9.03
CA VAL A 51 6.14 6.81 10.11
C VAL A 51 7.46 6.31 9.55
N LEU A 52 8.55 6.59 10.25
CA LEU A 52 9.87 6.03 9.95
C LEU A 52 10.13 4.81 10.83
N LEU A 53 10.37 3.67 10.20
CA LEU A 53 10.74 2.41 10.87
C LEU A 53 12.04 1.88 10.29
N THR A 54 12.84 1.18 11.11
CA THR A 54 14.02 0.48 10.60
C THR A 54 13.58 -0.67 9.71
N ARG A 55 14.38 -1.03 8.69
CA ARG A 55 14.10 -2.20 7.84
C ARG A 55 13.96 -3.46 8.69
N GLU A 56 14.83 -3.61 9.70
CA GLU A 56 14.77 -4.71 10.66
C GLU A 56 13.39 -4.84 11.34
N GLU A 57 12.82 -3.72 11.82
CA GLU A 57 11.52 -3.73 12.47
C GLU A 57 10.41 -4.12 11.48
N ILE A 58 10.47 -3.60 10.25
CA ILE A 58 9.47 -3.91 9.21
C ILE A 58 9.51 -5.41 8.85
N ILE A 59 10.72 -5.95 8.65
CA ILE A 59 10.92 -7.37 8.34
C ILE A 59 10.41 -8.24 9.49
N ALA A 60 10.77 -7.90 10.74
CA ALA A 60 10.29 -8.61 11.91
C ALA A 60 8.75 -8.58 12.03
N GLN A 61 8.12 -7.43 11.79
CA GLN A 61 6.66 -7.31 11.80
C GLN A 61 5.99 -8.21 10.76
N ALA A 62 6.50 -8.19 9.53
CA ALA A 62 5.95 -9.00 8.44
C ALA A 62 6.12 -10.50 8.70
N GLN A 63 7.30 -10.95 9.13
CA GLN A 63 7.58 -12.35 9.48
C GLN A 63 6.73 -12.84 10.66
N ASN A 64 6.34 -11.94 11.57
CA ASN A 64 5.42 -12.23 12.67
C ASN A 64 3.93 -12.13 12.28
N GLY A 65 3.61 -12.00 10.99
CA GLY A 65 2.24 -12.01 10.48
C GLY A 65 1.45 -10.74 10.79
N ASN A 66 2.10 -9.58 10.89
CA ASN A 66 1.40 -8.31 11.04
C ASN A 66 0.58 -8.01 9.77
N LYS A 67 -0.74 -8.27 9.86
CA LYS A 67 -1.71 -8.08 8.78
C LYS A 67 -1.77 -6.67 8.22
N LEU A 68 -1.33 -5.66 8.97
CA LEU A 68 -1.25 -4.30 8.44
C LEU A 68 -0.25 -4.23 7.28
N LEU A 69 0.83 -5.02 7.31
CA LEU A 69 1.84 -5.13 6.25
C LEU A 69 1.57 -6.30 5.30
N THR A 70 1.27 -7.47 5.85
CA THR A 70 1.15 -8.71 5.07
C THR A 70 -0.19 -8.87 4.36
N GLY A 71 -1.18 -8.03 4.67
CA GLY A 71 -2.50 -8.09 4.06
C GLY A 71 -3.27 -9.38 4.36
N LEU A 72 -4.14 -9.78 3.45
CA LEU A 72 -5.02 -10.95 3.59
C LEU A 72 -4.34 -12.27 3.20
N ASP A 73 -3.38 -12.23 2.28
CA ASP A 73 -2.71 -13.39 1.69
C ASP A 73 -1.35 -13.71 2.33
N GLY A 74 -0.86 -12.85 3.22
CA GLY A 74 0.46 -12.99 3.80
C GLY A 74 1.59 -12.42 2.93
N LEU A 75 1.28 -11.99 1.71
CA LEU A 75 2.23 -11.51 0.70
C LEU A 75 2.01 -10.01 0.37
N GLY A 76 1.24 -9.31 1.19
CA GLY A 76 1.04 -7.87 1.07
C GLY A 76 -0.16 -7.45 0.24
N SER A 77 -1.06 -8.38 -0.15
CA SER A 77 -2.30 -8.01 -0.85
C SER A 77 -3.36 -7.48 0.10
N HIS A 78 -3.95 -6.33 -0.25
CA HIS A 78 -4.89 -5.61 0.60
C HIS A 78 -4.28 -5.19 1.94
N ALA A 79 -2.98 -4.87 1.92
CA ALA A 79 -2.28 -4.36 3.09
C ALA A 79 -2.75 -2.93 3.42
N THR A 80 -2.81 -2.61 4.71
CA THR A 80 -3.14 -1.25 5.18
C THR A 80 -1.92 -0.34 5.19
N TRP A 81 -0.73 -0.92 5.37
CA TRP A 81 0.54 -0.23 5.42
C TRP A 81 1.38 -0.56 4.20
N TYR A 82 1.78 0.50 3.48
CA TYR A 82 2.69 0.43 2.35
C TYR A 82 4.12 0.74 2.80
N ILE A 83 5.07 -0.10 2.40
CA ILE A 83 6.50 0.10 2.66
C ILE A 83 7.10 0.90 1.51
N ASP A 84 7.57 2.12 1.75
CA ASP A 84 8.19 2.98 0.73
C ASP A 84 9.71 2.72 0.63
N ASP A 85 10.09 1.44 0.47
CA ASP A 85 11.47 0.99 0.26
C ASP A 85 11.48 -0.30 -0.57
N ASN A 86 12.12 -0.24 -1.74
CA ASN A 86 12.13 -1.34 -2.69
C ASN A 86 12.81 -2.59 -2.12
N TYR A 87 13.98 -2.41 -1.52
CA TYR A 87 14.73 -3.52 -0.91
C TYR A 87 13.88 -4.29 0.11
N THR A 88 13.26 -3.59 1.07
CA THR A 88 12.48 -4.23 2.13
C THR A 88 11.25 -4.97 1.58
N ARG A 89 10.58 -4.44 0.55
CA ARG A 89 9.45 -5.14 -0.07
C ARG A 89 9.89 -6.40 -0.82
N ASN A 90 11.02 -6.36 -1.52
CA ASN A 90 11.58 -7.53 -2.20
C ASN A 90 12.02 -8.61 -1.20
N GLU A 91 12.68 -8.22 -0.12
CA GLU A 91 13.09 -9.14 0.95
C GLU A 91 11.89 -9.91 1.52
N LEU A 92 10.75 -9.25 1.64
CA LEU A 92 9.49 -9.84 2.10
C LEU A 92 8.67 -10.52 1.00
N SER A 93 9.16 -10.53 -0.25
CA SER A 93 8.44 -11.04 -1.42
C SER A 93 7.07 -10.38 -1.63
N PHE A 94 6.92 -9.11 -1.23
CA PHE A 94 5.69 -8.34 -1.44
C PHE A 94 5.60 -7.73 -2.83
N ASP A 95 6.76 -7.46 -3.45
CA ASP A 95 6.81 -7.11 -4.86
C ASP A 95 6.83 -8.44 -5.64
N GLN A 96 5.76 -8.70 -6.40
CA GLN A 96 5.71 -9.80 -7.36
C GLN A 96 6.23 -9.32 -8.73
N GLU A 97 6.54 -10.26 -9.63
CA GLU A 97 7.31 -10.06 -10.88
C GLU A 97 7.13 -8.70 -11.58
N ASN A 98 5.89 -8.17 -11.67
CA ASN A 98 5.60 -6.87 -12.26
C ASN A 98 4.72 -5.93 -11.40
N SER A 99 4.49 -6.24 -10.12
CA SER A 99 3.61 -5.45 -9.26
C SER A 99 4.22 -5.22 -7.88
N LYS A 100 4.23 -3.96 -7.44
CA LYS A 100 4.55 -3.60 -6.06
C LYS A 100 3.52 -4.20 -5.10
N GLN A 101 3.85 -4.21 -3.80
CA GLN A 101 2.89 -4.48 -2.72
C GLN A 101 1.51 -3.86 -3.03
N ASN A 102 0.49 -4.71 -3.06
CA ASN A 102 -0.85 -4.35 -3.52
C ASN A 102 -1.62 -3.60 -2.42
N VAL A 103 -1.43 -2.28 -2.41
CA VAL A 103 -2.11 -1.30 -1.55
C VAL A 103 -2.92 -0.37 -2.44
N LEU A 104 -4.18 -0.13 -2.05
CA LEU A 104 -5.07 0.78 -2.78
C LEU A 104 -4.48 2.20 -2.84
N THR A 105 -4.44 2.79 -4.03
CA THR A 105 -3.93 4.15 -4.24
C THR A 105 -4.98 5.07 -4.85
N ASN A 106 -4.70 6.37 -4.81
CA ASN A 106 -5.54 7.41 -5.39
C ASN A 106 -5.64 7.28 -6.91
N GLU A 107 -4.56 6.90 -7.57
CA GLU A 107 -4.52 6.68 -9.02
C GLU A 107 -5.41 5.50 -9.42
N GLU A 108 -5.40 4.42 -8.63
CA GLU A 108 -6.25 3.27 -8.88
C GLU A 108 -7.74 3.61 -8.70
N ILE A 109 -8.09 4.36 -7.65
CA ILE A 109 -9.45 4.86 -7.46
C ILE A 109 -9.88 5.69 -8.66
N LYS A 110 -9.08 6.67 -9.09
CA LYS A 110 -9.37 7.50 -10.27
C LYS A 110 -9.58 6.65 -11.52
N ARG A 111 -8.67 5.70 -11.78
CA ARG A 111 -8.77 4.78 -12.92
C ARG A 111 -10.08 3.99 -12.92
N ILE A 112 -10.52 3.52 -11.74
CA ILE A 112 -11.79 2.80 -11.62
C ILE A 112 -12.97 3.75 -11.88
N PHE A 113 -12.96 4.96 -11.33
CA PHE A 113 -14.02 5.96 -11.56
C PHE A 113 -14.07 6.47 -13.00
N ASP A 114 -12.96 6.43 -13.74
CA ASP A 114 -12.92 6.80 -15.17
C ASP A 114 -13.50 5.70 -16.09
N LEU A 115 -13.84 4.52 -15.55
CA LEU A 115 -14.48 3.46 -16.33
C LEU A 115 -15.84 3.92 -16.88
N LYS A 116 -16.03 3.70 -18.18
CA LYS A 116 -17.18 4.21 -18.95
C LYS A 116 -18.49 3.52 -18.60
N THR A 117 -18.43 2.23 -18.25
CA THR A 117 -19.64 1.44 -17.98
C THR A 117 -19.79 1.21 -16.49
N GLN A 118 -21.04 1.33 -16.01
CA GLN A 118 -21.37 1.09 -14.62
C GLN A 118 -20.95 -0.31 -14.17
N LYS A 119 -21.23 -1.33 -14.99
CA LYS A 119 -20.85 -2.72 -14.68
C LYS A 119 -19.33 -2.88 -14.50
N ALA A 120 -18.53 -2.32 -15.40
CA ALA A 120 -17.07 -2.42 -15.27
C ALA A 120 -16.57 -1.72 -14.00
N PHE A 121 -17.15 -0.57 -13.67
CA PHE A 121 -16.87 0.13 -12.42
C PHE A 121 -17.17 -0.75 -11.19
N GLU A 122 -18.38 -1.29 -11.09
CA GLU A 122 -18.79 -2.12 -9.94
C GLU A 122 -17.95 -3.38 -9.78
N ASP A 123 -17.65 -4.06 -10.89
CA ASP A 123 -16.81 -5.26 -10.90
C ASP A 123 -15.38 -4.94 -10.43
N ASN A 124 -14.82 -3.78 -10.83
CA ASN A 124 -13.50 -3.35 -10.38
C ASN A 124 -13.50 -2.93 -8.90
N ILE A 125 -14.54 -2.23 -8.42
CA ILE A 125 -14.67 -1.87 -7.00
C ILE A 125 -14.67 -3.14 -6.14
N LYS A 126 -15.53 -4.13 -6.46
CA LYS A 126 -15.62 -5.39 -5.70
C LYS A 126 -14.33 -6.19 -5.70
N LYS A 127 -13.53 -6.08 -6.77
CA LYS A 127 -12.25 -6.77 -6.91
C LYS A 127 -11.13 -6.07 -6.13
N SER A 128 -11.06 -4.74 -6.22
CA SER A 128 -9.94 -3.96 -5.68
C SER A 128 -10.13 -3.54 -4.22
N ILE A 129 -11.36 -3.54 -3.70
CA ILE A 129 -11.70 -2.96 -2.40
C ILE A 129 -12.37 -4.02 -1.53
N VAL A 130 -11.59 -4.67 -0.68
CA VAL A 130 -12.04 -5.86 0.06
C VAL A 130 -12.05 -5.61 1.56
N THR A 131 -11.06 -4.89 2.05
CA THR A 131 -10.89 -4.65 3.49
C THR A 131 -11.59 -3.37 3.94
N ARG A 132 -11.93 -3.32 5.23
CA ARG A 132 -12.52 -2.13 5.86
C ARG A 132 -11.64 -0.87 5.69
N ALA A 133 -10.32 -1.03 5.73
CA ALA A 133 -9.39 0.08 5.54
C ALA A 133 -9.50 0.66 4.12
N GLU A 134 -9.54 -0.21 3.10
CA GLU A 134 -9.73 0.19 1.71
C GLU A 134 -11.10 0.83 1.47
N MET A 135 -12.17 0.28 2.07
CA MET A 135 -13.52 0.86 1.98
C MET A 135 -13.57 2.28 2.57
N ALA A 136 -12.96 2.48 3.73
CA ALA A 136 -12.90 3.80 4.36
C ALA A 136 -12.00 4.77 3.57
N PHE A 137 -10.89 4.27 3.03
CA PHE A 137 -10.00 5.05 2.17
C PHE A 137 -10.72 5.51 0.91
N LEU A 138 -11.40 4.59 0.20
CA LEU A 138 -12.24 4.89 -0.96
C LEU A 138 -13.21 6.04 -0.69
N MET A 139 -14.02 5.94 0.36
CA MET A 139 -15.04 6.94 0.64
C MET A 139 -14.43 8.29 1.01
N SER A 140 -13.29 8.28 1.71
CA SER A 140 -12.57 9.52 1.99
C SER A 140 -12.00 10.14 0.72
N GLU A 141 -11.42 9.36 -0.19
CA GLU A 141 -10.86 9.85 -1.44
C GLU A 141 -11.96 10.34 -2.40
N VAL A 142 -13.12 9.69 -2.44
CA VAL A 142 -14.29 10.15 -3.22
C VAL A 142 -14.70 11.57 -2.78
N LYS A 143 -14.69 11.84 -1.47
CA LYS A 143 -14.93 13.17 -0.92
C LYS A 143 -13.80 14.15 -1.24
N ASP A 144 -12.55 13.76 -0.98
CA ASP A 144 -11.37 14.62 -1.11
C ASP A 144 -11.10 15.01 -2.57
N MET A 145 -11.42 14.14 -3.53
CA MET A 145 -11.29 14.40 -4.97
C MET A 145 -12.49 15.14 -5.57
N GLY A 146 -13.58 15.33 -4.82
CA GLY A 146 -14.79 15.99 -5.32
C GLY A 146 -15.45 15.24 -6.49
N ILE A 147 -15.40 13.90 -6.49
CA ILE A 147 -16.05 13.09 -7.52
C ILE A 147 -17.55 13.36 -7.48
N ASN A 148 -18.15 13.65 -8.65
CA ASN A 148 -19.56 14.00 -8.78
C ASN A 148 -20.27 13.08 -9.78
N ASP A 149 -20.25 11.78 -9.50
CA ASP A 149 -21.00 10.75 -10.24
C ASP A 149 -21.98 10.08 -9.29
N TYR A 150 -23.25 10.48 -9.35
CA TYR A 150 -24.29 10.02 -8.42
C TYR A 150 -24.44 8.50 -8.40
N ASN A 151 -24.44 7.84 -9.57
CA ASN A 151 -24.67 6.40 -9.66
C ASN A 151 -23.51 5.62 -9.05
N LYS A 152 -22.27 6.05 -9.32
CA LYS A 152 -21.07 5.42 -8.75
C LYS A 152 -20.98 5.65 -7.25
N ILE A 153 -21.28 6.85 -6.77
CA ILE A 153 -21.27 7.19 -5.34
C ILE A 153 -22.34 6.40 -4.58
N ALA A 154 -23.57 6.33 -5.13
CA ALA A 154 -24.65 5.56 -4.54
C ALA A 154 -24.26 4.08 -4.37
N PHE A 155 -23.67 3.49 -5.41
CA PHE A 155 -23.14 2.13 -5.32
C PHE A 155 -22.04 2.00 -4.26
N CYS A 156 -21.08 2.92 -4.19
CA CYS A 156 -20.04 2.88 -3.16
C CYS A 156 -20.61 2.97 -1.75
N ILE A 157 -21.64 3.78 -1.52
CA ILE A 157 -22.32 3.87 -0.21
C ILE A 157 -23.00 2.55 0.13
N GLU A 158 -23.71 1.94 -0.82
CA GLU A 158 -24.36 0.64 -0.62
C GLU A 158 -23.34 -0.48 -0.34
N TYR A 159 -22.26 -0.51 -1.12
CA TYR A 159 -21.22 -1.53 -1.02
C TYR A 159 -20.39 -1.42 0.27
N THR A 160 -20.01 -0.20 0.66
CA THR A 160 -19.14 0.05 1.83
C THR A 160 -19.93 0.22 3.13
N GLY A 161 -21.21 0.60 3.04
CA GLY A 161 -22.00 1.04 4.19
C GLY A 161 -21.55 2.38 4.79
N ILE A 162 -20.62 3.09 4.16
CA ILE A 162 -20.03 4.33 4.65
C ILE A 162 -20.54 5.50 3.80
N LYS A 163 -20.96 6.58 4.46
CA LYS A 163 -21.29 7.84 3.78
C LYS A 163 -20.04 8.73 3.70
N PRO A 164 -19.76 9.36 2.55
CA PRO A 164 -18.63 10.27 2.39
C PRO A 164 -18.80 11.57 3.22
#